data_AF-A0A7Y1VJ14-F1
#
_entry.id   AF-A0A7Y1VJ14-F1
#
_cell.length_a   1.000
_cell.length_b   1.000
_cell.length_c   1.000
_cell.angle_alpha   90.00
_cell.angle_beta   90.00
_cell.angle_gamma   90.00
#
_symmetry.space_group_name_H-M   'P 1'
#
loop_
_entity.id
_entity.type
_entity.pdbx_description
1 polymer ?
#
loop_
_entity_poly.entity_id
_entity_poly.type
_entity_poly.pdbx_seq_one_letter_code
_entity_poly.pdbx_strand_id
1 'polypeptide(L)'
;IESIVLAAADDAALDVAERWRGTDVGANLDLHGLDRASTTLKKAVNPEVREWQSFVLDLVRAEAGDRRAIARTVSLGVNGIGVALMVAIFSQTGGLTGGEVAVAGGTATVSQAILEAVFGEQAVRGLAGKARSDLLGRITRLLDADLDRFHMLLGGAGTAEQAEALRVLGRQAAEIDI
;
A
#
# COMPACT_ATOMS: atom_id res chain seq x y z
N ILE A 1 -5.22 5.81 2.02
CA ILE A 1 -4.64 4.53 1.55
C ILE A 1 -5.36 4.05 0.33
N GLU A 2 -6.67 3.75 0.42
CA GLU A 2 -7.43 3.21 -0.72
C GLU A 2 -7.24 4.03 -2.00
N SER A 3 -7.42 5.35 -1.95
CA SER A 3 -7.20 6.22 -3.12
C SER A 3 -5.77 6.19 -3.67
N ILE A 4 -4.76 6.08 -2.80
CA ILE A 4 -3.34 6.02 -3.20
C ILE A 4 -3.04 4.69 -3.89
N VAL A 5 -3.55 3.59 -3.34
CA VAL A 5 -3.38 2.24 -3.92
C VAL A 5 -4.06 2.18 -5.30
N LEU A 6 -5.25 2.76 -5.43
CA LEU A 6 -5.96 2.80 -6.71
C LEU A 6 -5.27 3.69 -7.73
N ALA A 7 -4.74 4.85 -7.32
CA ALA A 7 -3.97 5.72 -8.20
C ALA A 7 -2.70 5.02 -8.71
N ALA A 8 -1.90 4.43 -7.82
CA ALA A 8 -0.72 3.67 -8.20
C ALA A 8 -1.05 2.48 -9.14
N ALA A 9 -2.19 1.82 -8.93
CA ALA A 9 -2.64 0.75 -9.81
C ALA A 9 -3.13 1.26 -11.18
N ASP A 10 -3.80 2.41 -11.22
CA ASP A 10 -4.20 3.07 -12.48
C ASP A 10 -2.94 3.48 -13.27
N ASP A 11 -1.96 4.09 -12.62
CA ASP A 11 -0.69 4.53 -13.24
C ASP A 11 0.12 3.33 -13.77
N ALA A 12 0.29 2.28 -12.97
CA ALA A 12 0.98 1.07 -13.39
C ALA A 12 0.29 0.37 -14.58
N ALA A 13 -1.06 0.29 -14.55
CA ALA A 13 -1.83 -0.31 -15.63
C ALA A 13 -1.69 0.51 -16.93
N LEU A 14 -1.69 1.83 -16.83
CA LEU A 14 -1.47 2.73 -17.96
C LEU A 14 -0.08 2.56 -18.57
N ASP A 15 0.98 2.57 -17.77
CA ASP A 15 2.36 2.42 -18.26
C ASP A 15 2.57 1.07 -18.96
N VAL A 16 2.07 -0.03 -18.38
CA VAL A 16 2.11 -1.36 -19.03
C VAL A 16 1.40 -1.32 -20.38
N ALA A 17 0.18 -0.76 -20.43
CA ALA A 17 -0.60 -0.69 -21.66
C ALA A 17 0.09 0.19 -22.73
N GLU A 18 0.73 1.28 -22.34
CA GLU A 18 1.48 2.15 -23.25
C GLU A 18 2.73 1.49 -23.81
N ARG A 19 3.52 0.82 -22.96
CA ARG A 19 4.70 0.07 -23.40
C ARG A 19 4.34 -1.07 -24.33
N TRP A 20 3.24 -1.79 -24.05
CA TRP A 20 2.76 -2.86 -24.93
C TRP A 20 2.33 -2.30 -26.30
N ARG A 21 1.59 -1.19 -26.34
CA ARG A 21 1.23 -0.50 -27.59
C ARG A 21 2.45 -0.10 -28.43
N GLY A 22 3.58 0.18 -27.80
CA GLY A 22 4.83 0.52 -28.47
C GLY A 22 5.54 -0.64 -29.17
N THR A 23 5.04 -1.88 -29.04
CA THR A 23 5.63 -3.07 -29.67
C THR A 23 4.81 -3.57 -30.85
N ASP A 24 5.44 -4.24 -31.83
CA ASP A 24 4.74 -4.81 -32.99
C ASP A 24 3.64 -5.81 -32.61
N VAL A 25 3.86 -6.57 -31.53
CA VAL A 25 2.91 -7.59 -31.05
C VAL A 25 1.81 -6.94 -30.23
N GLY A 26 2.16 -6.06 -29.29
CA GLY A 26 1.19 -5.41 -28.42
C GLY A 26 0.29 -4.40 -29.13
N ALA A 27 0.71 -3.84 -30.28
CA ALA A 27 -0.14 -3.02 -31.14
C ALA A 27 -1.36 -3.76 -31.70
N ASN A 28 -1.30 -5.10 -31.79
CA ASN A 28 -2.39 -5.95 -32.28
C ASN A 28 -3.26 -6.53 -31.15
N LEU A 29 -2.94 -6.24 -29.88
CA LEU A 29 -3.71 -6.70 -28.73
C LEU A 29 -4.91 -5.78 -28.47
N ASP A 30 -6.04 -6.36 -28.08
CA ASP A 30 -7.14 -5.60 -27.49
C ASP A 30 -6.82 -5.26 -26.04
N LEU A 31 -6.33 -4.04 -25.81
CA LEU A 31 -5.98 -3.53 -24.49
C LEU A 31 -7.13 -2.78 -23.81
N HIS A 32 -8.36 -2.90 -24.33
CA HIS A 32 -9.50 -2.19 -23.77
C HIS A 32 -9.73 -2.56 -22.30
N GLY A 33 -9.71 -1.54 -21.42
CA GLY A 33 -9.88 -1.71 -19.98
C GLY A 33 -8.63 -2.20 -19.24
N LEU A 34 -7.49 -2.40 -19.92
CA LEU A 34 -6.18 -2.68 -19.30
C LEU A 34 -5.37 -1.43 -18.97
N ASP A 35 -5.80 -0.26 -19.42
CA ASP A 35 -5.20 1.06 -19.17
C ASP A 35 -5.51 1.65 -17.79
N ARG A 36 -6.15 0.88 -16.91
CA ARG A 36 -6.65 1.32 -15.59
C ARG A 36 -6.81 0.13 -14.65
N ALA A 37 -6.84 0.39 -13.36
CA ALA A 37 -7.15 -0.58 -12.31
C ALA A 37 -8.51 -1.27 -12.57
N SER A 38 -8.54 -2.60 -12.47
CA SER A 38 -9.77 -3.35 -12.71
C SER A 38 -10.85 -3.07 -11.66
N THR A 39 -12.10 -3.36 -12.01
CA THR A 39 -13.21 -3.29 -11.05
C THR A 39 -13.08 -4.32 -9.93
N THR A 40 -12.41 -5.44 -10.19
CA THR A 40 -12.09 -6.47 -9.18
C THR A 40 -11.10 -5.94 -8.17
N LEU A 41 -10.00 -5.32 -8.63
CA LEU A 41 -9.03 -4.66 -7.77
C LEU A 41 -9.70 -3.58 -6.92
N LYS A 42 -10.51 -2.70 -7.53
CA LYS A 42 -11.27 -1.65 -6.84
C LYS A 42 -12.15 -2.20 -5.71
N LYS A 43 -12.78 -3.36 -5.90
CA LYS A 43 -13.60 -4.02 -4.86
C LYS A 43 -12.75 -4.67 -3.77
N ALA A 44 -11.55 -5.13 -4.08
CA ALA A 44 -10.67 -5.84 -3.16
C ALA A 44 -9.82 -4.92 -2.26
N VAL A 45 -9.52 -3.69 -2.69
CA VAL A 45 -8.70 -2.74 -1.90
C VAL A 45 -9.37 -2.40 -0.56
N ASN A 46 -10.68 -2.09 -0.54
CA ASN A 46 -11.33 -1.65 0.70
C ASN A 46 -11.29 -2.72 1.83
N PRO A 47 -11.65 -4.00 1.57
CA PRO A 47 -11.48 -5.09 2.53
C PRO A 47 -10.03 -5.23 3.05
N GLU A 48 -9.04 -5.22 2.17
CA GLU A 48 -7.63 -5.38 2.54
C GLU A 48 -7.13 -4.23 3.42
N VAL A 49 -7.53 -2.99 3.13
CA VAL A 49 -7.19 -1.84 3.96
C VAL A 49 -7.83 -1.95 5.36
N ARG A 50 -9.08 -2.43 5.45
CA ARG A 50 -9.74 -2.65 6.76
C ARG A 50 -9.04 -3.74 7.56
N GLU A 51 -8.65 -4.83 6.91
CA GLU A 51 -7.94 -5.92 7.57
C GLU A 51 -6.56 -5.46 8.05
N TRP A 52 -5.84 -4.69 7.23
CA TRP A 52 -4.58 -4.06 7.62
C TRP A 52 -4.75 -3.13 8.83
N GLN A 53 -5.82 -2.33 8.88
CA GLN A 53 -6.12 -1.50 10.06
C GLN A 53 -6.32 -2.35 11.32
N SER A 54 -7.02 -3.49 11.21
CA SER A 54 -7.17 -4.43 12.33
C SER A 54 -5.82 -5.00 12.76
N PHE A 55 -4.98 -5.40 11.81
CA PHE A 55 -3.64 -5.90 12.08
C PHE A 55 -2.78 -4.88 12.84
N VAL A 56 -2.82 -3.60 12.46
CA VAL A 56 -2.11 -2.52 13.17
C VAL A 56 -2.61 -2.37 14.61
N LEU A 57 -3.93 -2.43 14.83
CA LEU A 57 -4.50 -2.38 16.18
C LEU A 57 -4.06 -3.57 17.03
N ASP A 58 -3.95 -4.76 16.44
CA ASP A 58 -3.52 -5.96 17.13
C ASP A 58 -2.02 -5.96 17.44
N LEU A 59 -1.19 -5.43 16.54
CA LEU A 59 0.24 -5.17 16.79
C LEU A 59 0.42 -4.25 18.01
N VAL A 60 -0.34 -3.15 18.06
CA VAL A 60 -0.33 -2.22 19.20
C VAL A 60 -0.81 -2.89 20.47
N ARG A 61 -1.88 -3.69 20.42
CA ARG A 61 -2.40 -4.43 21.58
C ARG A 61 -1.39 -5.42 22.13
N ALA A 62 -0.68 -6.12 21.27
CA ALA A 62 0.35 -7.08 21.67
C ALA A 62 1.50 -6.36 22.38
N GLU A 63 2.03 -5.28 21.80
CA GLU A 63 3.10 -4.49 22.40
C GLU A 63 2.67 -3.82 23.73
N ALA A 64 1.41 -3.36 23.80
CA ALA A 64 0.85 -2.77 25.02
C ALA A 64 0.53 -3.81 26.09
N GLY A 65 0.27 -5.06 25.72
CA GLY A 65 -0.03 -6.18 26.62
C GLY A 65 1.10 -6.45 27.61
N ASP A 66 2.35 -6.42 27.13
CA ASP A 66 3.56 -6.57 27.95
C ASP A 66 3.81 -5.38 28.87
N ARG A 67 3.22 -4.21 28.57
CA ARG A 67 3.36 -2.96 29.34
C ARG A 67 2.08 -2.47 29.99
N ARG A 68 1.03 -3.30 30.05
CA ARG A 68 -0.34 -2.93 30.51
C ARG A 68 -0.39 -2.30 31.91
N ALA A 69 0.59 -2.60 32.76
CA ALA A 69 0.74 -1.98 34.08
C ALA A 69 0.98 -0.46 34.02
N ILE A 70 1.63 0.05 32.96
CA ILE A 70 1.99 1.46 32.79
C ILE A 70 0.87 2.26 32.09
N ALA A 71 0.11 1.61 31.20
CA ALA A 71 -0.95 2.25 30.42
C ALA A 71 -2.18 2.68 31.25
N ARG A 72 -2.46 2.05 32.40
CA ARG A 72 -3.56 2.50 33.30
C ARG A 72 -3.39 3.94 33.81
N THR A 73 -2.18 4.49 33.72
CA THR A 73 -1.84 5.84 34.19
C THR A 73 -2.01 6.93 33.13
N VAL A 74 -2.27 6.58 31.86
CA VAL A 74 -2.43 7.54 30.75
C VAL A 74 -3.82 7.38 30.15
N SER A 75 -4.66 8.43 30.16
CA SER A 75 -6.07 8.41 29.70
C SER A 75 -6.30 8.00 28.24
N LEU A 76 -5.24 7.76 27.46
CA LEU A 76 -5.33 7.26 26.08
C LEU A 76 -5.30 5.72 26.12
N GLY A 77 -6.48 5.09 26.08
CA GLY A 77 -6.59 3.65 25.88
C GLY A 77 -5.99 3.19 24.54
N VAL A 78 -5.93 1.87 24.33
CA VAL A 78 -5.35 1.20 23.15
C VAL A 78 -5.79 1.82 21.80
N ASN A 79 -7.04 2.28 21.68
CA ASN A 79 -7.53 2.90 20.45
C ASN A 79 -6.83 4.22 20.12
N GLY A 80 -6.51 5.05 21.12
CA GLY A 80 -5.77 6.31 20.90
C GLY A 80 -4.33 6.07 20.47
N ILE A 81 -3.73 4.99 20.98
CA ILE A 81 -2.38 4.53 20.61
C ILE A 81 -2.35 4.01 19.16
N GLY A 82 -3.36 3.22 18.77
CA GLY A 82 -3.50 2.75 17.39
C GLY A 82 -3.60 3.89 16.39
N VAL A 83 -4.40 4.91 16.72
CA VAL A 83 -4.52 6.12 15.89
C VAL A 83 -3.20 6.89 15.81
N ALA A 84 -2.49 7.05 16.93
CA ALA A 84 -1.18 7.71 16.94
C ALA A 84 -0.16 6.97 16.06
N LEU A 85 -0.14 5.63 16.10
CA LEU A 85 0.76 4.83 15.28
C LEU A 85 0.40 4.95 13.79
N MET A 86 -0.89 4.92 13.45
CA MET A 86 -1.35 5.16 12.09
C MET A 86 -0.88 6.53 11.58
N VAL A 87 -1.06 7.60 12.37
CA VAL A 87 -0.60 8.95 12.02
C VAL A 87 0.92 9.01 11.81
N ALA A 88 1.71 8.33 12.64
CA ALA A 88 3.16 8.27 12.52
C ALA A 88 3.64 7.50 11.27
N ILE A 89 2.87 6.50 10.82
CA ILE A 89 3.16 5.77 9.57
C ILE A 89 2.93 6.70 8.36
N PHE A 90 1.83 7.45 8.36
CA PHE A 90 1.50 8.36 7.25
C PHE A 90 2.39 9.60 7.16
N SER A 91 2.93 10.09 8.26
CA SER A 91 3.87 11.21 8.25
C SER A 91 5.22 10.85 7.60
N GLN A 92 5.60 9.57 7.60
CA GLN A 92 6.85 9.08 7.01
C GLN A 92 6.77 8.79 5.50
N THR A 93 5.57 8.71 4.90
CA THR A 93 5.39 8.34 3.47
C THR A 93 5.09 9.53 2.54
N GLY A 94 5.29 10.78 2.97
CA GLY A 94 5.18 11.95 2.07
C GLY A 94 3.76 12.33 1.60
N GLY A 95 2.72 11.56 1.95
CA GLY A 95 1.33 11.82 1.56
C GLY A 95 0.62 12.94 2.34
N LEU A 96 1.23 13.45 3.41
CA LEU A 96 0.72 14.58 4.23
C LEU A 96 1.62 15.82 4.17
N THR A 97 2.71 15.81 3.40
CA THR A 97 3.61 16.96 3.29
C THR A 97 3.26 17.92 2.15
N GLY A 98 2.41 17.48 1.21
CA GLY A 98 2.00 18.25 0.03
C GLY A 98 0.71 19.05 0.25
N GLY A 99 0.80 20.15 1.00
CA GLY A 99 -0.24 21.19 1.08
C GLY A 99 -1.28 20.97 2.18
N GLU A 100 -1.40 21.94 3.09
CA GLU A 100 -2.42 22.06 4.16
C GLU A 100 -2.12 21.51 5.57
N VAL A 101 -0.88 21.11 5.91
CA VAL A 101 -0.49 20.90 7.32
C VAL A 101 -0.07 22.23 7.99
N ALA A 102 -0.82 23.30 7.76
CA ALA A 102 -0.67 24.55 8.51
C ALA A 102 -1.52 24.57 9.80
N VAL A 103 -2.48 23.63 9.96
CA VAL A 103 -3.42 23.63 11.11
C VAL A 103 -3.25 22.40 12.02
N ALA A 104 -2.51 21.36 11.60
CA ALA A 104 -2.35 20.10 12.35
C ALA A 104 -0.95 19.90 12.99
N GLY A 105 -0.17 20.97 13.18
CA GLY A 105 1.22 20.90 13.69
C GLY A 105 1.40 20.57 15.18
N GLY A 106 0.33 20.56 15.99
CA GLY A 106 0.41 20.30 17.43
C GLY A 106 0.12 18.87 17.88
N THR A 107 -0.71 18.13 17.14
CA THR A 107 -1.28 16.86 17.62
C THR A 107 -0.46 15.64 17.19
N ALA A 108 0.20 15.69 16.03
CA ALA A 108 1.03 14.60 15.51
C ALA A 108 2.33 14.41 16.31
N THR A 109 3.00 15.52 16.65
CA THR A 109 4.20 15.55 17.50
C THR A 109 3.91 15.05 18.92
N VAL A 110 2.77 15.46 19.48
CA VAL A 110 2.31 14.96 20.80
C VAL A 110 2.05 13.45 20.75
N SER A 111 1.46 12.96 19.65
CA SER A 111 1.17 11.53 19.47
C SER A 111 2.44 10.68 19.43
N GLN A 112 3.48 11.13 18.73
CA GLN A 112 4.76 10.43 18.65
C GLN A 112 5.49 10.40 20.01
N ALA A 113 5.56 11.53 20.72
CA ALA A 113 6.22 11.59 22.02
C ALA A 113 5.54 10.69 23.06
N ILE A 114 4.21 10.56 23.01
CA ILE A 114 3.45 9.65 23.88
C ILE A 114 3.74 8.18 23.53
N LEU A 115 3.79 7.83 22.24
CA LEU A 115 4.15 6.48 21.80
C LEU A 115 5.56 6.10 22.25
N GLU A 116 6.53 6.99 22.06
CA GLU A 116 7.90 6.77 22.48
C GLU A 116 8.01 6.69 24.01
N ALA A 117 7.24 7.47 24.75
CA ALA A 117 7.21 7.39 26.22
C ALA A 117 6.60 6.08 26.74
N VAL A 118 5.61 5.50 26.05
CA VAL A 118 4.92 4.26 26.46
C VAL A 118 5.66 3.00 25.97
N PHE A 119 6.13 3.01 24.72
CA PHE A 119 6.71 1.85 24.04
C PHE A 119 8.24 1.93 23.89
N GLY A 120 8.80 3.13 23.90
CA GLY A 120 10.18 3.35 23.51
C GLY A 120 10.32 3.48 21.98
N GLU A 121 11.25 4.33 21.57
CA GLU A 121 11.51 4.66 20.17
C GLU A 121 11.79 3.43 19.28
N GLN A 122 12.57 2.47 19.79
CA GLN A 122 12.85 1.23 19.05
C GLN A 122 11.61 0.36 18.83
N ALA A 123 10.70 0.28 19.81
CA ALA A 123 9.47 -0.49 19.67
C ALA A 123 8.53 0.17 18.66
N VAL A 124 8.39 1.51 18.71
CA VAL A 124 7.60 2.27 17.73
C VAL A 124 8.12 2.05 16.31
N ARG A 125 9.45 2.15 16.10
CA ARG A 125 10.07 1.83 14.80
C ARG A 125 9.78 0.41 14.35
N GLY A 126 9.87 -0.57 15.25
CA GLY A 126 9.58 -1.97 14.95
C GLY A 126 8.13 -2.20 14.54
N LEU A 127 7.17 -1.60 15.26
CA LEU A 127 5.75 -1.67 14.95
C LEU A 127 5.42 -1.02 13.60
N ALA A 128 5.98 0.17 13.34
CA ALA A 128 5.81 0.88 12.08
C ALA A 128 6.38 0.05 10.90
N GLY A 129 7.56 -0.56 11.08
CA GLY A 129 8.16 -1.44 10.08
C GLY A 129 7.29 -2.67 9.76
N LYS A 130 6.76 -3.35 10.79
CA LYS A 130 5.85 -4.49 10.62
C LYS A 130 4.56 -4.10 9.89
N ALA A 131 3.93 -3.00 10.31
CA ALA A 131 2.72 -2.48 9.68
C ALA A 131 2.95 -2.12 8.21
N ARG A 132 4.08 -1.47 7.89
CA ARG A 132 4.44 -1.13 6.51
C ARG A 132 4.67 -2.36 5.65
N SER A 133 5.44 -3.33 6.16
CA SER A 133 5.73 -4.57 5.44
C SER A 133 4.45 -5.35 5.12
N ASP A 134 3.50 -5.40 6.05
CA ASP A 134 2.20 -6.07 5.83
C ASP A 134 1.38 -5.35 4.75
N LEU A 135 1.31 -4.01 4.80
CA LEU A 135 0.60 -3.21 3.80
C LEU A 135 1.18 -3.41 2.41
N LEU A 136 2.50 -3.35 2.27
CA LEU A 136 3.18 -3.57 0.99
C LEU A 136 2.89 -4.98 0.47
N GLY A 137 3.00 -6.01 1.32
CA GLY A 137 2.69 -7.38 0.93
C GLY A 137 1.23 -7.57 0.46
N ARG A 138 0.26 -6.90 1.10
CA ARG A 138 -1.15 -6.91 0.67
C ARG A 138 -1.33 -6.23 -0.68
N ILE A 139 -0.73 -5.05 -0.87
CA ILE A 139 -0.80 -4.30 -2.14
C ILE A 139 -0.16 -5.10 -3.26
N THR A 140 1.04 -5.67 -3.05
CA THR A 140 1.70 -6.51 -4.07
C THR A 140 0.82 -7.67 -4.49
N ARG A 141 0.19 -8.39 -3.55
CA ARG A 141 -0.74 -9.49 -3.90
C ARG A 141 -1.94 -9.02 -4.72
N LEU A 142 -2.49 -7.84 -4.38
CA LEU A 142 -3.61 -7.26 -5.12
C LEU A 142 -3.21 -6.89 -6.55
N LEU A 143 -2.03 -6.30 -6.72
CA LEU A 143 -1.50 -5.92 -8.03
C LEU A 143 -1.13 -7.15 -8.86
N ASP A 144 -0.49 -8.16 -8.27
CA ASP A 144 -0.16 -9.43 -8.94
C ASP A 144 -1.42 -10.13 -9.47
N ALA A 145 -2.48 -10.18 -8.67
CA ALA A 145 -3.76 -10.72 -9.10
C ALA A 145 -4.43 -9.88 -10.20
N ASP A 146 -4.22 -8.56 -10.22
CA ASP A 146 -4.69 -7.71 -11.31
C ASP A 146 -3.87 -7.93 -12.60
N LEU A 147 -2.57 -8.24 -12.48
CA LEU A 147 -1.69 -8.53 -13.61
C LEU A 147 -2.06 -9.82 -14.35
N ASP A 148 -2.76 -10.77 -13.72
CA ASP A 148 -3.21 -12.00 -14.39
C ASP A 148 -4.09 -11.73 -15.64
N ARG A 149 -4.80 -10.60 -15.68
CA ARG A 149 -5.59 -10.22 -16.88
C ARG A 149 -4.72 -9.85 -18.08
N PHE A 150 -3.52 -9.32 -17.84
CA PHE A 150 -2.52 -9.08 -18.87
C PHE A 150 -1.96 -10.42 -19.37
N HIS A 151 -1.69 -11.37 -18.46
CA HIS A 151 -1.21 -12.71 -18.83
C HIS A 151 -2.22 -13.51 -19.67
N MET A 152 -3.52 -13.39 -19.38
CA MET A 152 -4.57 -14.04 -20.18
C MET A 152 -4.58 -13.56 -21.64
N LEU A 153 -4.35 -12.27 -21.88
CA LEU A 153 -4.23 -11.71 -23.24
C LEU A 153 -3.03 -12.27 -24.01
N LEU A 154 -1.90 -12.44 -23.32
CA LEU A 154 -0.69 -13.00 -23.91
C LEU A 154 -0.80 -14.49 -24.23
N GLY A 155 -1.63 -15.24 -23.49
CA GLY A 155 -1.84 -16.67 -23.72
C GLY A 155 -2.43 -17.00 -25.10
N GLY A 156 -3.07 -16.04 -25.75
CA GLY A 156 -3.64 -16.17 -27.09
C GLY A 156 -2.91 -15.39 -28.19
N ALA A 157 -1.80 -14.70 -27.88
CA ALA A 157 -1.19 -13.73 -28.78
C ALA A 157 0.27 -14.08 -29.11
N GLY A 158 0.59 -14.08 -30.42
CA GLY A 158 1.95 -14.23 -30.91
C GLY A 158 2.61 -15.58 -30.56
N THR A 159 3.93 -15.62 -30.62
CA THR A 159 4.75 -16.76 -30.18
C THR A 159 5.00 -16.71 -28.67
N ALA A 160 5.39 -17.84 -28.07
CA ALA A 160 5.75 -17.90 -26.64
C ALA A 160 6.87 -16.91 -26.26
N GLU A 161 7.82 -16.67 -27.17
CA GLU A 161 8.92 -15.71 -27.00
C GLU A 161 8.41 -14.25 -26.99
N GLN A 162 7.49 -13.92 -27.89
CA GLN A 162 6.85 -12.60 -27.95
C GLN A 162 6.00 -12.33 -26.70
N ALA A 163 5.26 -13.34 -26.24
CA ALA A 163 4.50 -13.26 -25.00
C ALA A 163 5.44 -13.01 -23.80
N GLU A 164 6.59 -13.69 -23.72
CA GLU A 164 7.52 -13.47 -22.61
C GLU A 164 8.19 -12.10 -22.66
N ALA A 165 8.53 -11.59 -23.85
CA ALA A 165 9.06 -10.23 -24.02
C ALA A 165 8.08 -9.17 -23.46
N LEU A 166 6.78 -9.32 -23.73
CA LEU A 166 5.75 -8.44 -23.19
C LEU A 166 5.58 -8.59 -21.67
N ARG A 167 5.72 -9.79 -21.10
CA ARG A 167 5.74 -9.98 -19.64
C ARG A 167 6.90 -9.26 -18.98
N VAL A 168 8.11 -9.36 -19.56
CA VAL A 168 9.29 -8.65 -19.04
C VAL A 168 9.07 -7.14 -19.08
N LEU A 169 8.57 -6.60 -20.20
CA LEU A 169 8.27 -5.17 -20.33
C LEU A 169 7.22 -4.68 -19.34
N GLY A 170 6.19 -5.49 -19.08
CA GLY A 170 5.15 -5.18 -18.09
C GLY A 170 5.71 -5.16 -16.66
N ARG A 171 6.57 -6.11 -16.29
CA ARG A 171 7.25 -6.10 -14.98
C ARG A 171 8.13 -4.86 -14.80
N GLN A 172 8.88 -4.48 -15.84
CA GLN A 172 9.70 -3.26 -15.82
C GLN A 172 8.89 -1.96 -15.76
N ALA A 173 7.60 -1.98 -16.14
CA ALA A 173 6.70 -0.85 -15.95
C ALA A 173 6.24 -0.75 -14.50
N ALA A 174 5.85 -1.88 -13.91
CA ALA A 174 5.38 -1.95 -12.53
C ALA A 174 6.47 -1.67 -11.47
N GLU A 175 7.76 -1.82 -11.80
CA GLU A 175 8.88 -1.61 -10.87
C GLU A 175 9.32 -0.14 -10.69
N ILE A 176 8.84 0.82 -11.50
CA ILE A 176 9.43 2.17 -11.56
C ILE A 176 8.84 3.18 -10.54
N ASP A 177 7.68 2.94 -9.89
CA ASP A 177 7.01 4.00 -9.09
C ASP A 177 6.38 3.55 -7.73
N ILE A 178 7.08 2.79 -6.88
CA ILE A 178 6.64 2.52 -5.48
C ILE A 178 7.73 2.84 -4.44
#